data_AF-A0A6A3H7G7-F1
#
_entry.id   AF-A0A6A3H7G7-F1
#
_cell.length_a   1.000
_cell.length_b   1.000
_cell.length_c   1.000
_cell.angle_alpha   90.00
_cell.angle_beta   90.00
_cell.angle_gamma   90.00
#
_symmetry.space_group_name_H-M   'P 1'
#
loop_
_entity.id
_entity.type
_entity.pdbx_description
1 polymer ?
#
loop_
_entity_poly.entity_id
_entity_poly.type
_entity_poly.pdbx_seq_one_letter_code
_entity_poly.pdbx_strand_id
1 'polypeptide(L)' 'MPEQVAIGINGFGRIGRLVCRAAIENPKTKVVAINDPFMDLEYMAYLFKYDSTHGKFDGSVETK' A
#
# COMPACT_ATOMS: atom_id res chain seq x y z
N MET A 1 -20.39 0.05 11.82
CA MET A 1 -19.09 0.58 11.36
C MET A 1 -19.41 1.60 10.28
N PRO A 2 -18.89 2.84 10.31
CA PRO A 2 -19.08 3.73 9.16
C PRO A 2 -18.57 3.01 7.92
N GLU A 3 -19.30 3.14 6.82
CA GLU A 3 -18.98 2.50 5.54
C GLU A 3 -17.56 2.90 5.13
N GLN A 4 -16.64 1.93 5.02
CA GLN A 4 -15.28 2.23 4.60
C GLN A 4 -15.27 2.61 3.12
N VAL A 5 -14.61 3.71 2.78
CA VAL A 5 -14.41 4.11 1.39
C VAL A 5 -13.38 3.18 0.76
N ALA A 6 -13.80 2.45 -0.27
CA ALA A 6 -12.93 1.60 -1.06
C ALA A 6 -12.03 2.44 -1.98
N ILE A 7 -10.73 2.16 -1.99
CA ILE A 7 -9.72 2.92 -2.73
C ILE A 7 -8.94 1.98 -3.66
N GLY A 8 -8.78 2.40 -4.91
CA GLY A 8 -7.81 1.84 -5.84
C GLY A 8 -6.60 2.78 -5.99
N ILE A 9 -5.40 2.22 -6.13
CA ILE A 9 -4.17 2.98 -6.36
C ILE A 9 -3.61 2.62 -7.74
N ASN A 10 -3.45 3.62 -8.62
CA ASN A 10 -2.81 3.45 -9.92
C ASN A 10 -1.45 4.15 -9.91
N GLY A 11 -0.38 3.36 -9.99
CA GLY A 11 1.01 3.76 -9.77
C GLY A 11 1.45 3.56 -8.31
N PHE A 12 2.32 2.58 -8.08
CA PHE A 12 2.79 2.17 -6.75
C PHE A 12 4.21 2.64 -6.43
N GLY A 13 4.55 3.83 -6.96
CA GLY A 13 5.77 4.56 -6.61
C GLY A 13 5.72 5.18 -5.21
N ARG A 14 6.53 6.21 -4.98
CA ARG A 14 6.67 6.86 -3.66
C ARG A 14 5.32 7.29 -3.06
N ILE A 15 4.51 8.02 -3.81
CA ILE A 15 3.21 8.52 -3.32
C ILE A 15 2.22 7.37 -3.12
N GLY A 16 2.11 6.44 -4.08
CA GLY A 16 1.20 5.31 -3.97
C GLY A 16 1.44 4.47 -2.72
N ARG A 17 2.70 4.19 -2.37
CA ARG A 17 3.05 3.44 -1.15
C ARG A 17 2.72 4.21 0.12
N LEU A 18 3.00 5.51 0.17
CA LEU A 18 2.70 6.33 1.35
C LEU A 18 1.19 6.52 1.55
N VAL A 19 0.44 6.68 0.46
CA VAL A 19 -1.03 6.70 0.50
C VAL A 19 -1.56 5.36 1.02
N CYS A 20 -1.00 4.23 0.58
CA CYS A 20 -1.40 2.92 1.08
C CYS A 20 -1.13 2.78 2.58
N ARG A 21 0.06 3.19 3.07
CA ARG A 21 0.37 3.20 4.52
C ARG A 21 -0.63 4.05 5.31
N ALA A 22 -0.87 5.29 4.88
CA ALA A 22 -1.83 6.18 5.55
C ALA A 22 -3.27 5.66 5.52
N ALA A 23 -3.67 5.00 4.43
CA ALA A 23 -5.01 4.42 4.29
C ALA A 23 -5.22 3.20 5.21
N ILE A 24 -4.16 2.44 5.51
CA ILE A 24 -4.23 1.32 6.46
C ILE A 24 -4.46 1.81 7.89
N GLU A 25 -3.86 2.95 8.26
CA GLU A 25 -4.01 3.56 9.59
C GLU A 25 -5.36 4.29 9.77
N ASN A 26 -6.07 4.57 8.67
CA ASN A 26 -7.33 5.30 8.70
C ASN A 26 -8.53 4.33 8.71
N PRO A 27 -9.33 4.28 9.80
CA PRO A 27 -10.44 3.34 9.91
C PRO A 27 -11.58 3.58 8.89
N LYS A 28 -11.60 4.73 8.21
CA LYS A 28 -12.62 5.09 7.20
C LYS A 28 -12.28 4.63 5.79
N THR A 29 -11.10 4.06 5.56
CA THR A 29 -10.63 3.71 4.22
C THR A 29 -10.24 2.26 4.12
N LYS A 30 -10.34 1.70 2.90
CA LYS A 30 -9.86 0.36 2.58
C LYS A 30 -9.27 0.33 1.17
N VAL A 31 -7.97 0.06 1.06
CA VAL A 31 -7.32 -0.16 -0.24
C VAL A 31 -7.73 -1.55 -0.74
N VAL A 32 -8.32 -1.62 -1.93
CA VAL A 32 -8.86 -2.87 -2.50
C VAL A 32 -8.11 -3.33 -3.75
N ALA A 33 -7.41 -2.43 -4.44
CA ALA A 33 -6.66 -2.75 -5.65
C ALA A 33 -5.46 -1.81 -5.81
N ILE A 34 -4.37 -2.35 -6.36
CA ILE A 34 -3.16 -1.62 -6.73
C ILE A 34 -2.78 -2.07 -8.14
N ASN A 35 -2.46 -1.12 -9.01
CA ASN A 35 -1.95 -1.38 -10.36
C ASN A 35 -0.64 -0.64 -10.59
N ASP A 36 0.38 -1.34 -11.07
CA ASP A 36 1.61 -0.75 -11.59
C ASP A 36 2.18 -1.64 -12.70
N PRO A 37 2.30 -1.15 -13.95
CA PRO A 37 2.75 -1.98 -15.06
C PRO A 37 4.27 -2.22 -15.07
N PHE A 38 5.03 -1.55 -14.19
CA PHE A 38 6.51 -1.60 -14.17
C PHE A 38 7.08 -2.39 -13.00
N MET A 39 6.24 -2.94 -12.11
CA MET A 39 6.68 -3.71 -10.95
C MET A 39 5.83 -4.97 -10.80
N ASP A 40 6.48 -6.09 -10.53
CA ASP A 40 5.79 -7.32 -10.16
C ASP A 40 5.32 -7.28 -8.68
N LEU A 41 4.50 -8.26 -8.29
CA LEU A 41 3.91 -8.34 -6.96
C LEU A 41 4.96 -8.42 -5.85
N GLU A 42 6.00 -9.24 -6.04
CA GLU A 42 7.06 -9.43 -5.05
C GLU A 42 7.87 -8.15 -4.84
N TYR A 43 8.16 -7.43 -5.92
CA TYR A 43 8.89 -6.19 -5.85
C TYR A 43 8.06 -5.07 -5.21
N MET A 44 6.76 -4.99 -5.54
CA MET A 44 5.83 -4.08 -4.86
C MET A 44 5.75 -4.36 -3.36
N ALA A 45 5.65 -5.63 -2.96
CA ALA A 45 5.64 -6.05 -1.56
C ALA A 45 6.95 -5.70 -0.84
N TYR A 46 8.09 -5.94 -1.48
CA TYR A 46 9.41 -5.55 -0.96
C TYR A 46 9.52 -4.05 -0.72
N LEU A 47 9.18 -3.23 -1.73
CA LEU A 47 9.24 -1.77 -1.64
C LEU A 47 8.22 -1.19 -0.65
N PHE A 48 7.10 -1.88 -0.43
CA PHE A 48 6.14 -1.49 0.60
C PHE A 48 6.65 -1.79 2.01
N LYS A 49 7.27 -2.96 2.19
CA LYS A 49 7.84 -3.42 3.46
C LYS A 49 9.04 -2.59 3.91
N TYR A 50 9.91 -2.18 2.97
CA TYR A 50 11.13 -1.45 3.27
C TYR A 50 11.16 -0.10 2.55
N ASP A 51 11.11 0.99 3.30
CA ASP A 51 11.22 2.34 2.78
C ASP A 51 12.46 3.04 3.38
N SER A 52 13.31 3.64 2.55
CA SER A 52 14.55 4.27 3.02
C SER A 52 14.31 5.58 3.79
N THR A 53 13.17 6.24 3.59
CA THR A 53 12.83 7.51 4.25
C THR A 53 11.95 7.28 5.47
N HIS A 54 10.99 6.36 5.39
CA HIS A 54 9.99 6.11 6.43
C HIS A 54 10.19 4.79 7.18
N GLY A 55 11.30 4.09 6.92
CA GLY A 55 11.64 2.85 7.57
C GLY A 55 10.74 1.67 7.16
N LYS A 56 10.88 0.59 7.94
CA LYS A 56 10.15 -0.65 7.71
C LYS A 56 8.66 -0.45 8.04
N PHE A 57 7.78 -1.10 7.27
CA PHE A 57 6.36 -1.19 7.62
C PHE A 57 6.16 -2.10 8.84
N ASP A 58 5.37 -1.64 9.81
CA ASP A 58 5.17 -2.35 11.08
C ASP A 58 4.23 -3.55 10.97
N GLY A 59 3.34 -3.55 9.97
CA GLY A 59 2.45 -4.67 9.70
C GLY A 59 3.11 -5.83 8.94
N SER A 60 2.32 -6.88 8.71
CA SER A 60 2.73 -7.97 7.82
C SER A 60 2.51 -7.60 6.35
N VAL A 61 3.38 -8.13 5.50
CA VAL A 61 3.26 -8.06 4.04
C VAL A 61 3.49 -9.47 3.52
N GLU A 62 2.49 -10.02 2.85
CA GLU A 62 2.46 -11.39 2.33
C GLU A 62 1.98 -11.36 0.88
N THR A 63 2.59 -12.19 0.03
CA THR A 63 2.23 -12.41 -1.37
C THR A 63 1.75 -13.86 -1.53
N LYS A 64 0.95 -14.14 -2.56
CA LYS A 64 0.41 -15.47 -2.90
C LYS A 64 0.71 -15.81 -4.34
#